data_AF-A0A239B9Z9-F1
#
_entry.id   AF-A0A239B9Z9-F1
#
_cell.length_a   1.000
_cell.length_b   1.000
_cell.length_c   1.000
_cell.angle_alpha   90.00
_cell.angle_beta   90.00
_cell.angle_gamma   90.00
#
_symmetry.space_group_name_H-M   'P 1'
#
loop_
_entity.id
_entity.type
_entity.pdbx_description
1 polymer ?
#
loop_
_entity_poly.entity_id
_entity_poly.type
_entity_poly.pdbx_seq_one_letter_code
_entity_poly.pdbx_strand_id
1 'polypeptide(L)'
;MRQLSLVLFTMLLMLAYGSSAAKAQATTGKPRTIITTDGEVDDVDSFIRLLLYSNEFDIVGLVYSSSQWHYAGDGKGTRFISEMSNTAERYGERSELR
;
A
#
# COMPACT_ATOMS: atom_id res chain seq x y z
N MET A 1 -13.43 27.81 48.89
CA MET A 1 -14.50 26.89 48.42
C MET A 1 -14.61 26.89 46.90
N ARG A 2 -14.90 28.02 46.22
CA ARG A 2 -15.06 28.08 44.74
C ARG A 2 -13.86 27.65 43.90
N GLN A 3 -12.64 27.95 44.33
CA GLN A 3 -11.41 27.57 43.59
C GLN A 3 -11.11 26.08 43.71
N LEU A 4 -11.43 25.46 44.85
CA LEU A 4 -11.20 24.04 45.09
C LEU A 4 -12.17 23.18 44.26
N SER A 5 -13.43 23.62 44.14
CA SER A 5 -14.41 22.94 43.27
C SER A 5 -14.09 23.06 41.78
N LEU A 6 -13.46 24.15 41.33
CA LEU A 6 -13.02 24.29 39.94
C LEU A 6 -11.87 23.34 39.60
N VAL A 7 -10.90 23.20 40.51
CA VAL A 7 -9.75 22.28 40.35
C VAL A 7 -10.19 20.82 40.36
N LEU A 8 -11.13 20.45 41.24
CA LEU A 8 -11.69 19.10 41.25
C LEU A 8 -12.47 18.80 39.96
N PHE A 9 -13.19 19.79 39.41
CA PHE A 9 -13.96 19.62 38.18
C PHE A 9 -13.06 19.46 36.95
N THR A 10 -11.99 20.24 36.84
CA THR A 10 -11.02 20.09 35.75
C THR A 10 -10.22 18.79 35.85
N MET A 11 -9.89 18.35 37.06
CA MET A 11 -9.24 17.06 37.30
C MET A 11 -10.16 15.89 36.90
N LEU A 12 -11.46 15.98 37.19
CA LEU A 12 -12.45 14.99 36.78
C LEU A 12 -12.64 14.95 35.25
N LEU A 13 -12.61 16.11 34.59
CA LEU A 13 -12.62 16.22 33.13
C LEU A 13 -11.41 15.54 32.50
N MET A 14 -10.20 15.75 33.03
CA MET A 14 -8.99 15.08 32.54
C MET A 14 -9.03 13.56 32.70
N LEU A 15 -9.65 13.05 33.76
CA LEU A 15 -9.87 11.61 33.95
C LEU A 15 -10.94 11.04 33.00
N ALA A 16 -11.94 11.83 32.60
CA ALA A 16 -13.00 11.42 31.68
C ALA A 16 -12.54 11.38 30.20
N TYR A 17 -11.51 12.16 29.83
CA TYR A 17 -10.77 11.99 28.58
C TYR A 17 -9.77 10.83 28.70
N GLY A 18 -10.26 9.66 29.13
CA GLY A 18 -9.50 8.43 29.15
C GLY A 18 -8.93 8.15 27.77
N SER A 19 -7.65 7.81 27.74
CA SER A 19 -6.92 7.46 26.53
C SER A 19 -7.70 6.43 25.74
N SER A 20 -8.18 6.80 24.56
CA SER A 20 -8.62 5.81 23.57
C SER A 20 -7.36 5.05 23.14
N ALA A 21 -7.03 3.99 23.88
CA ALA A 21 -6.02 3.04 23.46
C ALA A 21 -6.52 2.48 22.13
N ALA A 22 -5.90 2.92 21.04
CA ALA A 22 -6.14 2.35 19.73
C ALA A 22 -5.94 0.84 19.89
N LYS A 23 -7.04 0.09 19.80
CA LYS A 23 -6.95 -1.36 19.78
C LYS A 23 -6.28 -1.70 18.46
N ALA A 24 -4.97 -1.95 18.50
CA ALA A 24 -4.30 -2.63 17.40
C ALA A 24 -5.09 -3.92 17.17
N GLN A 25 -5.63 -4.08 15.97
CA GLN A 25 -6.31 -5.31 15.58
C GLN A 25 -5.31 -6.43 15.81
N ALA A 26 -5.55 -7.30 16.80
CA ALA A 26 -4.77 -8.52 16.93
C ALA A 26 -5.08 -9.34 15.68
N THR A 27 -4.21 -9.28 14.68
CA THR A 27 -4.30 -10.13 13.49
C THR A 27 -3.94 -11.54 13.94
N THR A 28 -4.93 -12.29 14.41
CA THR A 28 -4.79 -13.70 14.71
C THR A 28 -4.75 -14.45 13.37
N GLY A 29 -3.56 -14.58 12.78
CA GLY A 29 -3.35 -15.27 11.50
C GLY A 29 -2.20 -14.70 10.69
N LYS A 30 -1.77 -15.45 9.67
CA LYS A 30 -0.81 -14.94 8.67
C LYS A 30 -1.45 -13.78 7.89
N PRO A 31 -0.68 -12.78 7.44
CA PRO A 31 -1.21 -11.74 6.56
C PRO A 31 -1.79 -12.36 5.29
N ARG A 32 -3.04 -12.00 4.98
CA ARG A 32 -3.69 -12.41 3.73
C ARG A 32 -3.10 -11.61 2.57
N THR A 33 -2.59 -12.30 1.56
CA THR A 33 -1.78 -11.69 0.50
C THR A 33 -2.29 -12.07 -0.88
N ILE A 34 -2.47 -11.07 -1.74
CA ILE A 34 -2.66 -11.23 -3.19
C ILE A 34 -1.43 -10.61 -3.85
N ILE A 35 -0.84 -11.33 -4.81
CA ILE A 35 0.32 -10.88 -5.56
C ILE A 35 -0.17 -10.32 -6.89
N THR A 36 0.25 -9.11 -7.24
CA THR A 36 0.09 -8.52 -8.58
C THR A 36 1.47 -8.23 -9.14
N THR A 37 1.80 -8.73 -10.34
CA THR A 37 3.14 -8.60 -10.93
C THR A 37 3.04 -8.56 -12.45
N ASP A 38 3.92 -7.82 -13.11
CA ASP A 38 4.03 -7.79 -14.58
C ASP A 38 5.16 -8.68 -15.12
N GLY A 39 5.98 -9.23 -14.21
CA GLY A 39 6.97 -10.25 -14.52
C GLY A 39 8.25 -9.69 -15.13
N GLU A 40 8.59 -8.43 -14.86
CA GLU A 40 9.94 -7.91 -15.05
C GLU A 40 10.98 -8.70 -14.20
N VAL A 41 12.27 -8.54 -14.50
CA VAL A 41 13.37 -9.25 -13.82
C VAL A 41 13.39 -9.00 -12.30
N ASP A 42 13.16 -7.77 -11.85
CA ASP A 42 13.10 -7.40 -10.44
C ASP A 42 11.84 -7.93 -9.74
N ASP A 43 10.72 -7.96 -10.46
CA ASP A 43 9.48 -8.63 -10.08
C ASP A 43 9.73 -10.13 -9.83
N VAL A 44 10.44 -10.83 -10.74
CA VAL A 44 10.80 -12.24 -10.60
C VAL A 44 11.71 -12.48 -9.39
N ASP A 45 12.71 -11.64 -9.17
CA ASP A 45 13.60 -11.75 -8.01
C ASP A 45 12.83 -11.65 -6.70
N SER A 46 11.92 -10.67 -6.60
CA SER A 46 11.09 -10.49 -5.42
C SER A 46 10.05 -11.60 -5.25
N PHE A 47 9.53 -12.16 -6.35
CA PHE A 47 8.59 -13.28 -6.33
C PHE A 47 9.25 -14.59 -5.87
N ILE A 48 10.48 -14.89 -6.33
CA ILE A 48 11.24 -16.04 -5.83
C ILE A 48 11.48 -15.90 -4.32
N ARG A 49 11.87 -14.69 -3.87
CA ARG A 49 12.01 -14.42 -2.43
C ARG A 49 10.70 -14.64 -1.68
N LEU A 50 9.55 -14.20 -2.22
CA LEU A 50 8.25 -14.47 -1.63
C LEU A 50 7.99 -15.97 -1.48
N LEU A 51 8.31 -16.79 -2.48
CA LEU A 51 8.10 -18.24 -2.43
C LEU A 51 8.89 -18.90 -1.28
N LEU A 52 10.14 -18.46 -1.06
CA LEU A 52 10.98 -18.93 0.04
C LEU A 52 10.41 -18.61 1.43
N TYR A 53 9.61 -17.55 1.54
CA TYR A 53 8.95 -17.12 2.79
C TYR A 53 7.43 -17.32 2.74
N SER A 54 6.92 -18.12 1.80
CA SER A 54 5.47 -18.31 1.62
C SER A 54 4.81 -18.91 2.86
N ASN A 55 5.57 -19.59 3.71
CA ASN A 55 5.11 -20.10 4.99
C ASN A 55 4.68 -18.98 5.97
N GLU A 56 5.11 -17.73 5.78
CA GLU A 56 4.75 -16.58 6.62
C GLU A 56 3.46 -15.86 6.16
N PHE A 57 2.93 -16.21 4.98
CA PHE A 57 1.78 -15.53 4.37
C PHE A 57 0.61 -16.48 4.11
N ASP A 58 -0.61 -15.94 4.09
CA ASP A 58 -1.79 -16.60 3.54
C ASP A 58 -2.01 -16.10 2.11
N ILE A 59 -1.29 -16.70 1.18
CA ILE A 59 -1.34 -16.33 -0.25
C ILE A 59 -2.62 -16.88 -0.86
N VAL A 60 -3.52 -15.99 -1.28
CA VAL A 60 -4.84 -16.35 -1.81
C VAL A 60 -5.00 -16.11 -3.31
N GLY A 61 -4.00 -15.52 -3.97
CA GLY A 61 -4.06 -15.29 -5.40
C GLY A 61 -2.79 -14.69 -5.99
N LEU A 62 -2.56 -15.00 -7.26
CA LEU A 62 -1.57 -14.39 -8.13
C LEU A 62 -2.29 -13.81 -9.34
N VAL A 63 -2.14 -12.51 -9.54
CA VAL A 63 -2.71 -11.75 -10.66
C VAL A 63 -1.55 -11.30 -11.53
N TYR A 64 -1.44 -11.92 -12.70
CA TYR A 64 -0.52 -11.44 -13.73
C TYR A 64 -1.13 -10.18 -14.38
N SER A 65 -0.42 -9.06 -14.28
CA SER A 65 -0.88 -7.73 -14.69
C SER A 65 0.14 -7.09 -15.64
N SER A 66 -0.11 -5.84 -16.04
CA SER A 66 0.87 -4.96 -16.70
C SER A 66 1.08 -3.72 -15.85
N SER A 67 2.27 -3.12 -15.92
CA SER A 67 2.52 -1.75 -15.48
C SER A 67 2.65 -0.81 -16.68
N GLN A 68 2.92 0.47 -16.42
CA GLN A 68 3.32 1.41 -17.47
C GLN A 68 4.61 0.97 -18.19
N TRP A 69 5.53 0.29 -17.50
CA TRP A 69 6.84 -0.12 -18.05
C TRP A 69 6.76 -1.35 -18.95
N HIS A 70 5.77 -2.21 -18.70
CA HIS A 70 5.46 -3.38 -19.54
C HIS A 70 4.22 -3.22 -20.42
N TYR A 71 3.76 -1.97 -20.60
CA TYR A 71 2.59 -1.68 -21.45
C TYR A 71 2.92 -1.89 -22.93
N ALA A 72 2.43 -3.00 -23.50
CA ALA A 72 2.52 -3.29 -24.93
C ALA A 72 1.49 -2.52 -25.79
N GLY A 73 0.72 -1.61 -25.20
CA GLY A 73 -0.39 -0.96 -25.87
C GLY A 73 -1.70 -1.76 -25.78
N ASP A 74 -2.75 -1.19 -26.37
CA ASP A 74 -4.03 -1.85 -26.65
C ASP A 74 -4.07 -2.47 -28.06
N GLY A 75 -2.93 -2.53 -28.75
CA GLY A 75 -2.81 -2.94 -30.15
C GLY A 75 -3.39 -1.95 -31.16
N LYS A 76 -3.88 -0.78 -30.72
CA LYS A 76 -4.46 0.27 -31.59
C LYS A 76 -3.53 1.46 -31.78
N GLY A 77 -2.32 1.39 -31.23
CA GLY A 77 -1.38 2.52 -31.23
C GLY A 77 -1.83 3.67 -30.33
N THR A 78 -2.68 3.39 -29.33
CA THR A 78 -3.10 4.40 -28.36
C THR A 78 -1.89 4.94 -27.63
N ARG A 79 -1.72 6.27 -27.72
CA ARG A 79 -0.60 6.94 -27.09
C ARG A 79 -0.84 7.11 -25.59
N PHE A 80 0.22 6.93 -24.82
CA PHE A 80 0.26 7.08 -23.39
C PHE A 80 1.29 8.15 -23.01
N ILE A 81 0.94 8.94 -22.01
CA ILE A 81 1.85 9.86 -21.32
C ILE A 81 1.82 9.45 -19.86
N SER A 82 3.01 9.24 -19.27
CA SER A 82 3.10 8.89 -17.86
C SER A 82 2.48 9.95 -16.96
N GLU A 83 1.78 9.53 -15.92
CA GLU A 83 1.20 10.44 -14.93
C GLU A 83 2.26 11.02 -13.97
N MET A 84 3.43 10.38 -13.87
CA MET A 84 4.53 10.89 -13.04
C MET A 84 5.35 11.93 -13.81
N SER A 85 5.40 13.17 -13.29
CA SER A 85 6.02 14.33 -13.95
C SER A 85 7.44 14.07 -14.48
N ASN A 86 8.30 13.45 -13.66
CA ASN A 86 9.67 13.12 -14.03
C ASN A 86 9.76 12.18 -15.25
N THR A 87 8.89 11.18 -15.32
CA THR A 87 8.86 10.21 -16.42
C THR A 87 8.15 10.76 -17.65
N ALA A 88 7.12 11.59 -17.46
CA ALA A 88 6.45 12.31 -18.55
C ALA A 88 7.44 13.21 -19.29
N GLU A 89 8.26 13.97 -18.55
CA GLU A 89 9.31 14.81 -19.11
C GLU A 89 10.41 14.00 -19.80
N ARG A 90 10.83 12.88 -19.20
CA ARG A 90 11.93 12.06 -19.72
C ARG A 90 11.57 11.27 -20.98
N TYR A 91 10.38 10.69 -21.03
CA TYR A 91 10.00 9.73 -22.08
C TYR A 91 9.00 10.31 -23.10
N GLY A 92 8.27 11.36 -22.74
CA GLY A 92 7.28 11.99 -23.59
C GLY A 92 6.06 11.10 -23.86
N GLU A 93 5.32 11.45 -24.93
CA GLU A 93 4.20 10.67 -25.43
C GLU A 93 4.71 9.48 -26.26
N ARG A 94 4.28 8.26 -25.91
CA ARG A 94 4.69 7.03 -26.60
C ARG A 94 3.54 6.03 -26.71
N SER A 95 3.58 5.17 -27.73
CA SER A 95 2.65 4.05 -27.89
C SER A 95 3.12 2.78 -27.18
N GLU A 96 4.40 2.72 -26.81
CA GLU A 96 5.04 1.64 -26.05
C GLU A 96 6.18 2.23 -25.20
N LEU A 97 6.37 1.70 -23.99
CA LEU A 97 7.44 2.14 -23.06
C LEU A 97 8.61 1.16 -23.00
N ARG A 98 8.67 0.22 -23.95
CA ARG A 98 9.79 -0.70 -24.14
C ARG A 98 10.78 -0.19 -25.18
#